data_AF-A0A929UN59-F1
#
_entry.id   AF-A0A929UN59-F1
#
_cell.length_a   1.000
_cell.length_b   1.000
_cell.length_c   1.000
_cell.angle_alpha   90.00
_cell.angle_beta   90.00
_cell.angle_gamma   90.00
#
_symmetry.space_group_name_H-M   'P 1'
#
loop_
_entity.id
_entity.type
_entity.pdbx_description
1 polymer ?
#
loop_
_entity_poly.entity_id
_entity_poly.type
_entity_poly.pdbx_seq_one_letter_code
_entity_poly.pdbx_strand_id
1 'polypeptide(L)' 'PLIGSAGVSAVPMAARVSQKVGAEYDPTNFLLMHAMGPNVAGVVGTAVVAGTFMAVFGIF' A
#
# COMPACT_ATOMS: atom_id res chain seq x y z
N PRO A 1 -5.09 11.24 -4.74
CA PRO A 1 -4.40 11.15 -3.42
C PRO A 1 -4.71 9.84 -2.67
N LEU A 2 -5.97 9.38 -2.61
CA LEU A 2 -6.39 8.19 -1.83
C LEU A 2 -5.72 6.86 -2.26
N ILE A 3 -5.41 6.69 -3.55
CA ILE A 3 -4.67 5.51 -4.04
C ILE A 3 -3.22 5.49 -3.53
N GLY A 4 -2.61 6.67 -3.36
CA GLY A 4 -1.25 6.79 -2.84
C GLY A 4 -1.13 6.33 -1.39
N SER A 5 -2.12 6.66 -0.54
CA SER A 5 -2.17 6.18 0.86
C SER A 5 -2.40 4.67 0.97
N ALA A 6 -2.97 4.03 -0.05
CA ALA A 6 -3.13 2.58 -0.09
C ALA A 6 -1.79 1.83 -0.23
N GLY A 7 -0.71 2.53 -0.59
CA GLY A 7 0.64 1.97 -0.73
C GLY A 7 1.32 1.58 0.58
N VAL A 8 0.71 1.87 1.74
CA VAL A 8 1.16 1.33 3.02
C VAL A 8 0.96 -0.18 3.00
N SER A 9 2.01 -0.94 3.36
CA SER A 9 2.11 -2.41 3.27
C SER A 9 1.13 -3.22 4.15
N ALA A 10 0.08 -2.59 4.68
CA ALA A 10 -0.97 -3.22 5.45
C ALA A 10 -2.03 -3.86 4.52
N VAL A 11 -1.69 -5.01 3.93
CA VAL A 11 -2.62 -5.79 3.09
C VAL A 11 -3.61 -6.56 3.96
N PRO A 12 -4.93 -6.57 3.65
CA PRO A 12 -5.65 -5.78 2.64
C PRO A 12 -6.20 -4.44 3.19
N MET A 13 -5.91 -4.10 4.44
CA MET A 13 -6.58 -3.02 5.18
C MET A 13 -6.34 -1.62 4.61
N ALA A 14 -5.13 -1.27 4.16
CA ALA A 14 -4.86 0.07 3.60
C ALA A 14 -5.68 0.37 2.33
N ALA A 15 -5.93 -0.66 1.51
CA ALA A 15 -6.78 -0.54 0.32
C ALA A 15 -8.26 -0.42 0.70
N ARG A 16 -8.70 -1.12 1.75
CA ARG A 16 -10.06 -1.02 2.29
C ARG A 16 -10.35 0.33 2.95
N VAL A 17 -9.38 0.91 3.66
CA VAL A 17 -9.50 2.26 4.22
C VAL A 17 -9.60 3.29 3.10
N SER A 18 -8.79 3.14 2.05
CA SER A 18 -8.86 4.02 0.87
C SER A 18 -10.20 3.91 0.14
N GLN A 19 -10.78 2.70 0.06
CA GLN A 19 -12.14 2.48 -0.46
C GLN A 19 -13.20 3.13 0.42
N LYS A 20 -13.12 2.97 1.75
CA LYS A 20 -14.09 3.53 2.69
C LYS A 20 -14.12 5.06 2.58
N VAL A 21 -12.94 5.70 2.64
CA VAL A 21 -12.83 7.15 2.53
C VAL A 21 -13.24 7.62 1.13
N GLY A 22 -12.89 6.89 0.07
CA GLY A 22 -13.37 7.19 -1.28
C GLY A 22 -14.88 7.19 -1.42
N ALA A 23 -15.55 6.20 -0.81
CA ALA A 23 -16.99 6.07 -0.82
C ALA A 23 -17.72 7.17 -0.01
N GLU A 24 -17.06 7.78 0.98
CA GLU A 24 -17.58 8.94 1.72
C GLU A 24 -17.63 10.21 0.83
N TYR A 25 -16.72 10.33 -0.14
CA TYR A 25 -16.72 11.46 -1.09
C TYR A 25 -17.54 11.18 -2.35
N ASP A 26 -17.47 9.95 -2.88
CA ASP A 26 -18.23 9.50 -4.04
C ASP A 26 -18.55 8.00 -3.92
N PRO A 27 -19.80 7.62 -3.63
CA PRO A 27 -20.20 6.23 -3.44
C PRO A 27 -20.15 5.40 -4.73
N THR A 28 -20.03 6.03 -5.91
CA THR A 28 -19.87 5.34 -7.19
C THR A 28 -18.41 5.03 -7.53
N ASN A 29 -17.46 5.58 -6.76
CA ASN A 29 -16.04 5.43 -7.01
C ASN A 29 -15.45 4.20 -6.30
N PHE A 30 -15.27 3.12 -7.05
CA PHE A 30 -14.70 1.86 -6.57
C PHE A 30 -13.16 1.84 -6.69
N LEU A 31 -12.50 2.34 -5.65
CA LEU A 31 -11.05 2.40 -5.52
C LEU A 31 -10.41 1.07 -5.11
N LEU A 32 -11.12 0.11 -4.51
CA LEU A 32 -10.53 -1.09 -3.92
C LEU A 32 -9.66 -1.89 -4.92
N MET A 33 -10.16 -2.11 -6.13
CA MET A 33 -9.43 -2.88 -7.16
C MET A 33 -8.19 -2.14 -7.66
N HIS A 34 -8.24 -0.81 -7.71
CA HIS A 34 -7.12 0.03 -8.12
C HIS A 34 -6.09 0.23 -6.99
N ALA A 35 -6.56 0.29 -5.74
CA ALA A 35 -5.76 0.51 -4.53
C ALA A 35 -5.01 -0.74 -4.07
N MET A 36 -5.42 -1.94 -4.50
CA MET A 36 -4.70 -3.18 -4.20
C MET A 36 -3.33 -3.26 -4.89
N GLY A 37 -3.17 -2.70 -6.10
CA GLY A 37 -1.88 -2.66 -6.79
C GLY A 37 -0.78 -1.96 -5.96
N PRO A 38 -1.00 -0.71 -5.53
CA PRO A 38 -0.09 -0.01 -4.61
C PRO A 38 0.12 -0.72 -3.28
N ASN A 39 -0.92 -1.34 -2.69
CA ASN A 39 -0.79 -2.03 -1.40
C ASN A 39 0.18 -3.23 -1.49
N VAL A 40 0.10 -4.01 -2.57
CA VAL A 40 1.05 -5.10 -2.84
C VAL A 40 2.44 -4.54 -3.17
N ALA A 41 2.53 -3.46 -3.94
CA ALA A 41 3.80 -2.79 -4.23
C ALA A 41 4.49 -2.28 -2.95
N GLY A 42 3.72 -1.84 -1.95
CA GLY A 42 4.22 -1.45 -0.63
C GLY A 42 4.93 -2.59 0.11
N VAL A 43 4.34 -3.79 0.13
CA VAL A 43 4.96 -4.98 0.76
C VAL A 43 6.28 -5.33 0.08
N VAL A 44 6.29 -5.36 -1.26
CA VAL A 44 7.52 -5.64 -2.03
C VAL A 44 8.57 -4.56 -1.79
N GLY A 45 8.18 -3.29 -1.80
CA GLY A 45 9.07 -2.17 -1.51
C GLY A 45 9.71 -2.28 -0.14
N THR A 46 8.94 -2.65 0.89
CA THR A 46 9.49 -2.85 2.25
C THR A 46 10.50 -4.01 2.30
N ALA A 47 10.28 -5.10 1.58
CA ALA A 47 11.23 -6.21 1.50
C ALA A 47 12.54 -5.79 0.80
N VAL A 48 12.44 -5.03 -0.29
CA VAL A 48 13.61 -4.51 -1.02
C VAL A 48 14.41 -3.53 -0.15
N VAL A 49 13.74 -2.62 0.55
CA VAL A 49 14.39 -1.67 1.47
C VAL A 49 15.05 -2.42 2.63
N ALA A 50 14.37 -3.39 3.24
CA ALA A 50 14.94 -4.20 4.31
C ALA A 50 16.17 -4.99 3.83
N GLY A 51 16.09 -5.64 2.65
CA GLY A 51 17.21 -6.37 2.07
C GLY A 51 18.40 -5.47 1.74
N THR A 52 18.14 -4.29 1.17
CA THR A 52 19.19 -3.30 0.87
C THR A 52 19.83 -2.78 2.16
N PHE A 53 19.01 -2.48 3.18
CA PHE A 53 19.50 -2.01 4.47
C PHE A 53 20.40 -3.06 5.14
N MET A 54 19.99 -4.33 5.15
CA MET A 54 20.82 -5.43 5.67
C MET A 54 22.11 -5.61 4.85
N ALA A 55 22.06 -5.45 3.52
CA ALA A 55 23.24 -5.57 2.67
C ALA A 55 24.25 -4.41 2.87
N VAL A 56 23.76 -3.21 3.16
CA VAL A 56 24.61 -2.02 3.38
C VAL A 56 25.19 -2.00 4.81
N PHE A 57 24.42 -2.41 5.82
CA PHE A 57 24.80 -2.28 7.23
C PHE A 57 25.18 -3.60 7.92
N GLY A 58 25.11 -4.75 7.22
CA GLY A 58 25.73 -6.00 7.62
C GLY A 58 25.09 -6.68 8.84
N ILE A 59 23.99 -7.42 8.61
CA ILE A 59 23.53 -8.48 9.52
C ILE A 59 23.62 -9.83 8.78
N PHE A 60 24.82 -10.21 8.36
CA PHE A 60 25.17 -11.54 7.84
C PHE A 60 26.49 -11.99 8.44
#